data_AF-A0A843AXW6-F1
#
_entry.id   AF-A0A843AXW6-F1
#
_cell.length_a   1.000
_cell.length_b   1.000
_cell.length_c   1.000
_cell.angle_alpha   90.00
_cell.angle_beta   90.00
_cell.angle_gamma   90.00
#
_symmetry.space_group_name_H-M   'P 1'
#
loop_
_entity.id
_entity.type
_entity.pdbx_description
1 polymer ?
#
loop_
_entity_poly.entity_id
_entity_poly.type
_entity_poly.pdbx_seq_one_letter_code
_entity_poly.pdbx_strand_id
1 'polypeptide(L)'
;MIRSVAVRRAKELQEDCPEGEVTQEFLEDRAIVSVLVNNRILETDFIESGKSILLPRRNTEYYDVLGQGIKLGILVPGKKVEEERARLKRIKGKDRFFVIGYDEDLGSGVQVG
;
A
#
# COMPACT_ATOMS: atom_id res chain seq x y z
N MET A 1 -13.58 -4.14 0.47
CA MET A 1 -12.47 -4.41 -0.47
C MET A 1 -11.13 -3.87 0.05
N ILE A 2 -10.92 -2.55 0.19
CA ILE A 2 -9.63 -2.02 0.71
C ILE A 2 -9.27 -2.60 2.08
N ARG A 3 -10.25 -2.68 3.01
CA ARG A 3 -10.03 -3.28 4.32
C ARG A 3 -9.53 -4.73 4.25
N SER A 4 -10.08 -5.56 3.37
CA SER A 4 -9.67 -6.96 3.24
C SER A 4 -8.28 -7.08 2.60
N VAL A 5 -7.95 -6.23 1.63
CA VAL A 5 -6.60 -6.15 1.04
C VAL A 5 -5.59 -5.73 2.11
N ALA A 6 -5.91 -4.73 2.92
CA ALA A 6 -5.05 -4.25 4.01
C ALA A 6 -4.82 -5.29 5.10
N VAL A 7 -5.86 -5.99 5.54
CA VAL A 7 -5.72 -7.07 6.52
C VAL A 7 -4.85 -8.21 5.98
N ARG A 8 -5.01 -8.57 4.70
CA ARG A 8 -4.17 -9.58 4.06
C ARG A 8 -2.72 -9.10 3.99
N ARG A 9 -2.49 -7.88 3.53
CA ARG A 9 -1.14 -7.30 3.42
C ARG A 9 -0.46 -7.17 4.78
N ALA A 10 -1.19 -6.80 5.82
CA ALA A 10 -0.68 -6.74 7.18
C ALA A 10 -0.21 -8.11 7.68
N LYS A 11 -0.92 -9.20 7.34
CA LYS A 11 -0.48 -10.56 7.67
C LYS A 11 0.79 -10.94 6.93
N GLU A 12 0.87 -10.68 5.63
CA GLU A 12 2.09 -10.92 4.83
C GLU A 12 3.30 -10.18 5.43
N LEU A 13 3.14 -8.90 5.76
CA LEU A 13 4.21 -8.10 6.36
C LEU A 13 4.61 -8.61 7.76
N GLN A 14 3.65 -9.13 8.53
CA GLN A 14 3.93 -9.71 9.85
C GLN A 14 4.68 -11.04 9.73
N GLU A 15 4.40 -11.84 8.69
CA GLU A 15 5.12 -13.08 8.37
C GLU A 15 6.54 -12.78 7.88
N ASP A 16 6.72 -11.74 7.06
CA ASP A 16 8.01 -11.30 6.53
C ASP A 16 8.91 -10.66 7.60
N CYS A 17 8.32 -10.04 8.63
CA CYS A 17 9.03 -9.41 9.75
C CYS A 17 8.38 -9.80 11.09
N PRO A 18 8.63 -11.03 11.60
CA PRO A 18 8.00 -11.53 12.83
C PRO A 18 8.31 -10.72 14.09
N GLU A 19 9.47 -10.06 14.12
CA GLU A 19 9.90 -9.16 15.20
C GLU A 19 9.31 -7.74 15.09
N GLY A 20 8.69 -7.41 13.96
CA GLY A 20 8.07 -6.12 13.71
C GLY A 20 6.64 -6.04 14.23
N GLU A 21 6.24 -4.85 14.68
CA GLU A 21 4.85 -4.52 14.95
C GLU A 21 4.20 -3.98 13.68
N VAL A 22 3.15 -4.65 13.21
CA VAL A 22 2.38 -4.22 12.04
C VAL A 22 1.14 -3.42 12.47
N THR A 23 1.07 -2.17 12.03
CA THR A 23 -0.05 -1.25 12.29
C THR A 23 -0.91 -1.08 11.05
N GLN A 24 -2.20 -0.80 11.25
CA GLN A 24 -3.18 -0.61 10.18
C GLN A 24 -4.02 0.64 10.46
N GLU A 25 -4.00 1.59 9.53
CA GLU A 25 -4.85 2.77 9.53
C GLU A 25 -5.86 2.67 8.37
N PHE A 26 -7.14 2.84 8.67
CA PHE A 26 -8.22 2.77 7.68
C PHE A 26 -8.81 4.15 7.47
N LEU A 27 -8.71 4.65 6.24
CA LEU A 27 -9.31 5.91 5.79
C LEU A 27 -10.52 5.61 4.90
N GLU A 28 -11.28 6.65 4.56
CA GLU A 28 -12.49 6.51 3.74
C GLU A 28 -12.21 5.86 2.37
N ASP A 29 -11.07 6.21 1.76
CA ASP A 29 -10.74 5.88 0.37
C ASP A 29 -9.45 5.07 0.20
N ARG A 30 -8.74 4.76 1.29
CA ARG A 30 -7.50 3.98 1.28
C ARG A 30 -7.21 3.36 2.65
N ALA A 31 -6.18 2.54 2.72
CA ALA A 31 -5.60 2.10 3.99
C ALA A 31 -4.08 2.30 3.98
N ILE A 32 -3.50 2.41 5.16
CA ILE A 32 -2.04 2.50 5.36
C ILE A 32 -1.65 1.36 6.29
N VAL A 33 -0.63 0.60 5.91
CA VAL A 33 -0.07 -0.48 6.72
C VAL A 33 1.39 -0.19 6.95
N SER A 34 1.86 -0.18 8.20
CA SER A 34 3.28 0.10 8.49
C SER A 34 3.89 -0.96 9.37
N VAL A 35 5.16 -1.27 9.14
CA VAL A 35 5.97 -2.19 9.95
C VAL A 35 6.94 -1.38 10.80
N LEU A 36 6.90 -1.59 12.11
CA LEU A 36 7.75 -0.92 13.08
C LEU A 36 8.68 -1.91 13.77
N VAL A 37 9.97 -1.59 13.86
CA VAL A 37 10.95 -2.36 14.63
C VAL A 37 11.71 -1.39 15.53
N ASN A 38 11.80 -1.67 16.82
CA ASN A 38 12.48 -0.82 17.80
C ASN A 38 12.04 0.66 17.72
N ASN A 39 10.72 0.89 17.62
CA ASN A 39 10.11 2.22 17.51
C ASN A 39 10.55 3.03 16.26
N ARG A 40 10.98 2.34 15.20
CA ARG A 40 11.28 2.93 13.89
C ARG A 40 10.46 2.25 12.81
N ILE A 41 9.87 3.04 11.93
CA ILE A 41 9.14 2.53 10.77
C ILE A 41 10.16 2.05 9.74
N LEU A 42 10.05 0.78 9.32
CA LEU A 42 10.88 0.19 8.28
C LEU A 42 10.21 0.27 6.90
N GLU A 43 8.91 -0.01 6.87
CA GLU A 43 8.11 -0.08 5.66
C GLU A 43 6.73 0.52 5.91
N THR A 44 6.24 1.28 4.93
CA THR A 44 4.89 1.83 4.89
C THR A 44 4.26 1.54 3.53
N ASP A 45 3.12 0.86 3.57
CA ASP A 45 2.35 0.46 2.41
C ASP A 45 1.06 1.27 2.32
N PHE A 46 0.88 1.99 1.22
CA PHE A 46 -0.38 2.65 0.87
C PHE A 46 -1.23 1.72 0.01
N ILE A 47 -2.46 1.47 0.44
CA ILE A 47 -3.42 0.62 -0.26
C ILE A 47 -4.52 1.52 -0.78
N GLU A 48 -4.35 1.95 -2.02
CA GLU A 48 -5.16 2.97 -2.66
C GLU A 48 -6.35 2.35 -3.39
N SER A 49 -7.53 2.96 -3.24
CA SER A 49 -8.68 2.64 -4.09
C SER A 49 -8.58 3.33 -5.46
N GLY A 50 -9.43 2.92 -6.40
CA GLY A 50 -9.59 3.62 -7.66
C GLY A 50 -9.94 5.11 -7.53
N LYS A 51 -10.51 5.54 -6.39
CA LYS A 51 -10.76 6.97 -6.11
C LYS A 51 -9.51 7.66 -5.57
N SER A 52 -8.84 7.07 -4.59
CA SER A 52 -7.72 7.71 -3.90
C SER A 52 -6.48 7.85 -4.80
N ILE A 53 -6.28 6.95 -5.77
CA ILE A 53 -5.22 7.09 -6.78
C ILE A 53 -5.34 8.37 -7.62
N LEU A 54 -6.52 8.99 -7.70
CA LEU A 54 -6.74 10.21 -8.48
C LEU A 54 -6.46 11.48 -7.66
N LEU A 55 -6.30 11.37 -6.35
CA LEU A 55 -6.16 12.52 -5.47
C LEU A 55 -4.70 13.04 -5.49
N PRO A 56 -4.46 14.36 -5.48
CA PRO A 56 -3.09 14.88 -5.52
C PRO A 56 -2.24 14.56 -4.28
N ARG A 57 -2.85 14.41 -3.11
CA ARG A 57 -2.16 14.30 -1.80
C ARG A 57 -1.18 13.13 -1.69
N ARG A 58 -1.51 12.00 -2.32
CA ARG A 58 -0.71 10.75 -2.29
C ARG A 58 0.75 10.98 -2.66
N ASN A 59 1.01 11.78 -3.69
CA ASN A 59 2.38 11.97 -4.15
C ASN A 59 3.25 12.64 -3.08
N THR A 60 2.72 13.65 -2.37
CA THR A 60 3.43 14.30 -1.27
C THR A 60 3.76 13.30 -0.18
N GLU A 61 2.79 12.48 0.23
CA GLU A 61 2.98 11.49 1.29
C GLU A 61 3.99 10.40 0.88
N TYR A 62 3.99 9.98 -0.38
CA TYR A 62 5.00 9.05 -0.91
C TYR A 62 6.41 9.64 -0.84
N TYR A 63 6.57 10.93 -1.18
CA TYR A 63 7.86 11.61 -1.05
C TYR A 63 8.29 11.79 0.40
N ASP A 64 7.35 12.04 1.31
CA ASP A 64 7.65 12.19 2.74
C ASP A 64 8.12 10.87 3.35
N VAL A 65 7.49 9.73 3.01
CA VAL A 65 7.95 8.39 3.41
C VAL A 65 9.35 8.10 2.86
N LEU A 66 9.55 8.33 1.57
CA LEU A 66 10.85 8.09 0.94
C LEU A 66 11.94 9.02 1.50
N GLY A 67 11.62 10.27 1.81
CA GLY A 67 12.52 11.26 2.40
C GLY A 67 13.03 10.84 3.79
N GLN A 68 12.25 10.06 4.52
CA GLN A 68 12.62 9.52 5.84
C GLN A 68 13.48 8.25 5.77
N GLY A 69 13.81 7.74 4.58
CA GLY A 69 14.55 6.49 4.44
C GLY A 69 13.68 5.23 4.51
N ILE A 70 12.37 5.37 4.68
CA ILE A 70 11.41 4.27 4.83
C ILE A 70 11.16 3.60 3.46
N LYS A 71 10.95 2.27 3.46
CA LYS A 71 10.53 1.52 2.27
C LYS A 71 9.05 1.78 1.98
N LEU A 72 8.71 2.04 0.73
CA LEU A 72 7.37 2.43 0.31
C LEU A 72 6.71 1.35 -0.55
N GLY A 73 5.64 0.72 -0.06
CA GLY A 73 4.76 -0.10 -0.88
C GLY A 73 3.56 0.71 -1.38
N ILE A 74 3.19 0.52 -2.64
CA ILE A 74 1.98 1.13 -3.21
C ILE A 74 1.14 0.02 -3.82
N LEU A 75 0.01 -0.28 -3.20
CA LEU A 75 -0.95 -1.26 -3.67
C LEU A 75 -2.11 -0.52 -4.34
N VAL A 76 -2.36 -0.84 -5.60
CA VAL A 76 -3.44 -0.24 -6.42
C VAL A 76 -4.28 -1.34 -7.05
N PRO A 77 -5.48 -1.02 -7.57
CA PRO A 77 -6.18 -1.92 -8.48
C PRO A 77 -5.28 -2.51 -9.56
N GLY A 78 -5.38 -3.82 -9.83
CA GLY A 78 -4.53 -4.51 -10.81
C GLY A 78 -4.50 -3.81 -12.18
N LYS A 79 -5.65 -3.36 -12.67
CA LYS A 79 -5.78 -2.61 -13.94
C LYS A 79 -5.09 -1.24 -13.96
N LYS A 80 -4.62 -0.75 -12.81
CA LYS A 80 -3.98 0.56 -12.62
C LYS A 80 -2.47 0.47 -12.35
N VAL A 81 -1.90 -0.72 -12.19
CA VAL A 81 -0.48 -0.92 -11.87
C VAL A 81 0.44 -0.26 -12.89
N GLU A 82 0.21 -0.47 -14.19
CA GLU A 82 1.08 0.09 -15.23
C GLU A 82 0.99 1.62 -15.32
N GLU A 83 -0.22 2.16 -15.16
CA GLU A 83 -0.43 3.61 -15.08
C GLU A 83 0.32 4.21 -13.87
N GLU A 84 0.23 3.53 -12.73
CA GLU A 84 0.85 3.94 -11.49
C GLU A 84 2.38 3.87 -11.57
N ARG A 85 2.95 2.77 -12.07
CA ARG A 85 4.39 2.65 -12.32
C ARG A 85 4.88 3.75 -13.25
N ALA A 86 4.14 4.07 -14.32
CA ALA A 86 4.50 5.13 -15.25
C ALA A 86 4.53 6.50 -14.57
N ARG A 87 3.54 6.79 -13.71
CA ARG A 87 3.43 8.04 -12.95
C ARG A 87 4.59 8.21 -11.97
N LEU A 88 5.03 7.13 -11.34
CA LEU A 88 6.09 7.13 -10.32
C LEU A 88 7.51 7.02 -10.91
N LYS A 89 7.68 6.97 -12.25
CA LYS A 89 8.99 6.84 -12.91
C LYS A 89 10.03 7.90 -12.50
N ARG A 90 9.58 9.07 -12.03
CA ARG A 90 10.43 10.21 -11.63
C ARG A 90 10.77 10.25 -10.14
N ILE A 91 10.22 9.33 -9.35
CA ILE A 91 10.53 9.24 -7.93
C ILE A 91 11.99 8.86 -7.71
N LYS A 92 12.68 9.58 -6.82
CA LYS A 92 14.04 9.27 -6.36
C LYS A 92 13.99 8.15 -5.31
N GLY A 93 14.91 7.19 -5.39
CA GLY A 93 14.92 6.01 -4.50
C GLY A 93 14.09 4.84 -5.03
N LYS A 94 14.27 4.49 -6.31
CA LYS A 94 13.54 3.40 -7.00
C LYS A 94 13.75 2.02 -6.39
N ASP A 95 14.88 1.84 -5.72
CA ASP A 95 15.25 0.67 -4.94
C ASP A 95 14.44 0.53 -3.64
N ARG A 96 13.82 1.62 -3.18
CA ARG A 96 13.07 1.68 -1.92
C ARG A 96 11.56 1.75 -2.09
N PHE A 97 11.03 1.55 -3.31
CA PHE A 97 9.60 1.41 -3.50
C PHE A 97 9.20 0.31 -4.48
N PHE A 98 7.99 -0.19 -4.32
CA PHE A 98 7.38 -1.13 -5.24
C PHE A 98 5.90 -0.81 -5.44
N VAL A 99 5.35 -1.24 -6.58
CA VAL A 99 3.93 -1.10 -6.92
C VAL A 99 3.35 -2.49 -7.16
N ILE A 100 2.31 -2.87 -6.42
CA ILE A 100 1.65 -4.16 -6.56
C ILE A 100 0.18 -3.95 -6.91
N GLY A 101 -0.35 -4.83 -7.76
CA GLY A 101 -1.77 -4.88 -8.08
C GLY A 101 -2.50 -5.77 -7.09
N TYR A 102 -3.61 -5.30 -6.54
CA TYR A 102 -4.58 -6.18 -5.89
C TYR A 102 -5.75 -6.46 -6.83
N ASP A 103 -6.34 -7.62 -6.65
CA ASP A 103 -7.52 -8.03 -7.40
C ASP A 103 -8.77 -7.30 -6.86
N GLU A 104 -9.45 -6.56 -7.75
CA GLU A 104 -10.71 -5.90 -7.45
C GLU A 104 -11.92 -6.85 -7.66
N ASP A 105 -11.75 -7.98 -8.33
CA ASP A 105 -12.87 -8.83 -8.79
C ASP A 105 -13.51 -9.68 -7.66
N LEU A 106 -13.11 -9.48 -6.41
CA LEU A 106 -13.81 -10.02 -5.22
C LEU A 106 -15.12 -9.27 -4.89
N GLY A 107 -15.73 -8.61 -5.88
CA GLY A 107 -16.92 -7.76 -5.74
C GLY A 107 -18.25 -8.35 -6.22
N SER A 108 -18.28 -9.52 -6.87
CA SER A 108 -19.55 -10.14 -7.30
C SER A 108 -19.42 -11.63 -7.64
N GLY A 109 -19.97 -12.49 -6.77
CA GLY A 109 -20.16 -13.93 -6.98
C GLY A 109 -19.45 -14.74 -5.89
N VAL A 110 -20.10 -15.52 -5.02
CA VAL A 110 -21.45 -16.09 -5.00
C VAL A 110 -21.86 -16.32 -3.55
N GLN A 111 -23.06 -15.90 -3.17
CA GLN A 111 -23.83 -16.53 -2.10
C GLN A 111 -24.72 -17.58 -2.78
N VAL A 112 -24.32 -18.84 -2.69
CA VAL A 112 -25.16 -20.05 -2.80
C VAL A 112 -24.61 -20.92 -1.69
N GLY A 113 -25.36 -21.28 -0.66
CA GLY A 113 -26.71 -21.83 -0.65
C GLY A 113 -26.57 -23.06 0.24
#